data_AF-A0A2R6T978-F1
#
_entry.id   AF-A0A2R6T978-F1
#
_cell.length_a   1.000
_cell.length_b   1.000
_cell.length_c   1.000
_cell.angle_alpha   90.00
_cell.angle_beta   90.00
_cell.angle_gamma   90.00
#
_symmetry.space_group_name_H-M   'P 1'
#
loop_
_entity.id
_entity.type
_entity.pdbx_description
1 polymer ?
#
loop_
_entity_poly.entity_id
_entity_poly.type
_entity_poly.pdbx_seq_one_letter_code
_entity_poly.pdbx_strand_id
1 'polypeptide(L)'
;MNGLFFKWLKNDWGSNKLKTNIIDLKDQIESPTLVIYGKKDRIVPFESSKNTCKLLKDCEFTPMERCGHLPQKNKPTKFNKIIKDFL
;
A
#
# COMPACT_ATOMS: atom_id res chain seq x y z
N MET A 1 -23.06 -4.92 -11.28
CA MET A 1 -21.65 -4.50 -11.41
C MET A 1 -20.80 -5.67 -11.91
N ASN A 2 -20.57 -5.78 -13.23
CA ASN A 2 -19.87 -6.90 -13.88
C ASN A 2 -18.54 -6.44 -14.50
N GLY A 3 -17.68 -5.80 -13.70
CA GLY A 3 -16.35 -5.37 -14.14
C GLY A 3 -15.27 -6.41 -13.88
N LEU A 4 -14.25 -6.47 -14.75
CA LEU A 4 -13.04 -7.30 -14.58
C LEU A 4 -12.42 -7.14 -13.19
N PHE A 5 -12.40 -5.91 -12.66
CA PHE A 5 -11.93 -5.61 -11.30
C PHE A 5 -12.70 -6.38 -10.22
N PHE A 6 -14.03 -6.40 -10.27
CA PHE A 6 -14.84 -7.09 -9.27
C PHE A 6 -14.76 -8.61 -9.40
N LYS A 7 -14.55 -9.13 -10.62
CA LYS A 7 -14.30 -10.55 -10.87
C LYS A 7 -12.94 -10.97 -10.30
N TRP A 8 -11.89 -10.16 -10.51
CA TRP A 8 -10.58 -10.36 -9.90
C TRP A 8 -10.67 -10.30 -8.37
N LEU A 9 -11.31 -9.27 -7.81
CA LEU A 9 -11.44 -9.09 -6.36
C LEU A 9 -12.11 -10.28 -5.68
N LYS A 10 -13.21 -10.81 -6.26
CA LYS A 10 -13.87 -12.03 -5.76
C LYS A 10 -12.99 -13.27 -5.85
N ASN A 11 -12.15 -13.37 -6.88
CA ASN A 11 -11.23 -14.49 -7.03
C ASN A 11 -10.02 -14.40 -6.08
N ASP A 12 -9.59 -13.18 -5.76
CA ASP A 12 -8.46 -12.94 -4.87
C ASP A 12 -8.85 -13.11 -3.40
N TRP A 13 -10.05 -12.67 -3.03
CA TRP A 13 -10.71 -12.96 -1.75
C TRP A 13 -11.45 -14.30 -1.77
N GLY A 14 -10.70 -15.40 -1.85
CA GLY A 14 -11.23 -16.74 -1.59
C GLY A 14 -11.51 -16.99 -0.09
N SER A 15 -12.31 -18.01 0.21
CA SER A 15 -12.83 -18.29 1.57
C SER A 15 -11.79 -18.55 2.65
N ASN A 16 -10.53 -18.90 2.32
CA ASN A 16 -9.50 -19.26 3.31
C ASN A 16 -8.13 -18.57 3.14
N LYS A 17 -7.83 -17.91 2.01
CA LYS A 17 -6.55 -17.20 1.80
C LYS A 17 -6.68 -16.15 0.69
N LEU A 18 -5.99 -15.03 0.84
CA LEU A 18 -5.69 -14.11 -0.26
C LEU A 18 -4.79 -14.81 -1.27
N LYS A 19 -5.23 -14.91 -2.52
CA LYS A 19 -4.41 -15.49 -3.60
C LYS A 19 -3.16 -14.64 -3.85
N THR A 20 -3.31 -13.32 -3.82
CA THR A 20 -2.20 -12.38 -3.94
C THR A 20 -1.78 -11.91 -2.55
N ASN A 21 -0.57 -12.28 -2.13
CA ASN A 21 0.01 -11.83 -0.86
C ASN A 21 1.42 -11.29 -1.12
N ILE A 22 1.64 -10.02 -0.77
CA ILE A 22 2.94 -9.37 -0.95
C ILE A 22 4.06 -10.09 -0.19
N ILE A 23 3.77 -10.75 0.93
CA ILE A 23 4.77 -11.51 1.69
C ILE A 23 5.32 -12.69 0.87
N ASP A 24 4.43 -13.34 0.10
CA ASP A 24 4.76 -14.48 -0.76
C ASP A 24 5.50 -13.99 -2.04
N LEU A 25 5.31 -12.72 -2.42
CA LEU A 25 5.86 -12.12 -3.64
C LEU A 25 7.04 -11.16 -3.43
N LYS A 26 7.39 -10.84 -2.18
CA LYS A 26 8.38 -9.80 -1.83
C LYS A 26 9.71 -9.95 -2.57
N ASP A 27 10.14 -11.19 -2.81
CA ASP A 27 11.43 -11.50 -3.41
C ASP A 27 11.45 -11.23 -4.93
N GLN A 28 10.27 -11.13 -5.55
CA GLN A 28 10.06 -10.79 -6.97
C GLN A 28 10.00 -9.26 -7.21
N ILE A 29 9.89 -8.46 -6.14
CA ILE A 29 9.84 -6.99 -6.24
C ILE A 29 11.28 -6.48 -6.20
N GLU A 30 11.83 -6.18 -7.38
CA GLU A 30 13.21 -5.68 -7.54
C GLU A 30 13.29 -4.17 -7.76
N SER A 31 12.18 -3.54 -8.14
CA SER A 31 12.13 -2.09 -8.34
C SER A 31 12.17 -1.34 -6.99
N PRO A 32 12.79 -0.14 -6.95
CA PRO A 32 12.64 0.78 -5.83
C PRO A 32 11.16 0.96 -5.50
N THR A 33 10.81 0.85 -4.23
CA THR A 33 9.41 0.87 -3.78
C THR A 33 9.15 1.98 -2.77
N LEU A 34 8.06 2.72 -2.94
CA LEU A 34 7.61 3.71 -1.98
C LEU A 34 6.33 3.24 -1.28
N VAL A 35 6.34 3.21 0.05
CA VAL A 35 5.17 2.95 0.88
C VAL A 35 4.75 4.23 1.60
N ILE A 36 3.58 4.78 1.24
CA ILE A 36 2.99 5.95 1.87
C ILE A 36 1.86 5.54 2.81
N TYR A 37 1.86 6.03 4.06
CA TYR A 37 0.84 5.67 5.06
C TYR A 37 0.29 6.90 5.77
N GLY A 38 -1.03 6.99 5.99
CA GLY A 38 -1.62 8.06 6.80
C GLY A 38 -1.65 7.70 8.28
N LYS A 39 -1.00 8.47 9.17
CA LYS A 39 -0.90 8.12 10.61
C LYS A 39 -2.22 8.13 11.41
N LYS A 40 -3.32 8.56 10.80
CA LYS A 40 -4.68 8.48 11.35
C LYS A 40 -5.54 7.44 10.63
N ASP A 41 -4.94 6.56 9.84
CA ASP A 41 -5.62 5.41 9.27
C ASP A 41 -6.13 4.49 10.40
N ARG A 42 -7.42 4.15 10.32
CA ARG A 42 -8.14 3.30 11.28
C ARG A 42 -8.55 1.96 10.68
N ILE A 43 -8.23 1.72 9.41
CA ILE A 43 -8.58 0.52 8.64
C ILE A 43 -7.36 -0.40 8.62
N VAL A 44 -6.18 0.14 8.29
CA VAL A 44 -4.92 -0.64 8.25
C VAL A 44 -4.00 -0.18 9.39
N PRO A 45 -3.46 -1.07 10.24
CA PRO A 45 -2.53 -0.71 11.30
C PRO A 45 -1.20 -0.12 10.78
N PHE A 46 -0.64 0.85 11.50
CA PHE A 46 0.62 1.51 11.14
C PHE A 46 1.79 0.53 10.97
N GLU A 47 1.91 -0.41 11.90
CA GLU A 47 2.97 -1.41 11.88
C GLU A 47 2.88 -2.33 10.67
N SER A 48 1.69 -2.58 10.11
CA SER A 48 1.54 -3.37 8.89
C SER A 48 2.28 -2.73 7.72
N SER A 49 2.04 -1.44 7.44
CA SER A 49 2.71 -0.74 6.34
C SER A 49 4.21 -0.56 6.57
N LYS A 50 4.61 -0.29 7.82
CA LYS A 50 6.03 -0.22 8.19
C LYS A 50 6.74 -1.56 7.97
N ASN A 51 6.10 -2.67 8.36
CA ASN A 51 6.65 -4.01 8.18
C ASN A 51 6.67 -4.42 6.71
N THR A 52 5.68 -4.02 5.90
CA THR A 52 5.75 -4.21 4.44
C THR A 52 7.02 -3.62 3.86
N CYS A 53 7.37 -2.39 4.22
CA CYS A 53 8.58 -1.77 3.69
C CYS A 53 9.87 -2.50 4.10
N LYS A 54 9.93 -3.01 5.35
CA LYS A 54 11.07 -3.83 5.83
C LYS A 54 11.23 -5.16 5.08
N LEU A 55 10.18 -5.68 4.46
CA LEU A 55 10.22 -6.94 3.71
C LEU A 55 10.75 -6.78 2.29
N LEU A 56 10.79 -5.55 1.77
CA LEU A 56 11.20 -5.25 0.40
C LEU A 56 12.70 -4.88 0.37
N LYS A 57 13.38 -5.24 -0.71
CA LYS A 57 14.84 -5.06 -0.86
C LYS A 57 15.25 -3.59 -0.90
N ASP A 58 14.49 -2.78 -1.62
CA ASP A 58 14.71 -1.35 -1.78
C ASP A 58 13.38 -0.62 -1.55
N CYS A 59 13.20 -0.07 -0.35
CA CYS A 59 11.96 0.57 0.02
C CYS A 59 12.12 1.81 0.90
N GLU A 60 11.39 2.86 0.53
CA GLU A 60 11.19 4.05 1.33
C GLU A 60 9.81 4.03 2.01
N PHE A 61 9.78 4.32 3.31
CA PHE A 61 8.53 4.43 4.07
C PHE A 61 8.25 5.88 4.46
N THR A 62 7.16 6.44 3.95
CA THR A 62 6.75 7.82 4.24
C THR A 62 5.43 7.88 5.02
N PRO A 63 5.49 8.03 6.36
CA PRO A 63 4.30 8.27 7.16
C PRO A 63 3.84 9.73 7.09
N MET A 64 2.57 9.95 6.78
CA MET A 64 1.93 11.25 6.68
C MET A 64 1.19 11.60 7.97
N GLU A 65 1.77 12.54 8.73
CA GLU A 65 1.13 13.12 9.89
C GLU A 65 -0.23 13.75 9.57
N ARG A 66 -1.19 13.58 10.49
CA ARG A 66 -2.56 14.12 10.38
C ARG A 66 -3.29 13.71 9.07
N CYS A 67 -3.05 12.50 8.58
CA CYS A 67 -3.62 11.96 7.34
C CYS A 67 -4.29 10.60 7.58
N GLY A 68 -5.44 10.30 6.97
CA GLY A 68 -6.18 9.05 7.16
C GLY A 68 -5.86 7.98 6.11
N HIS A 69 -6.76 7.00 5.97
CA HIS A 69 -6.57 5.81 5.12
C HIS A 69 -6.36 6.09 3.63
N LEU A 70 -6.83 7.24 3.13
CA LEU A 70 -6.71 7.61 1.73
C LEU A 70 -5.85 8.86 1.58
N PRO A 71 -4.51 8.78 1.73
CA PRO A 71 -3.64 9.94 1.66
C PRO A 71 -3.78 10.78 0.39
N GLN A 72 -3.98 10.13 -0.75
CA GLN A 72 -4.22 10.76 -2.05
C GLN A 72 -5.49 11.63 -2.07
N LYS A 73 -6.51 11.26 -1.28
CA LYS A 73 -7.76 12.01 -1.15
C LYS A 73 -7.70 13.04 -0.02
N ASN A 74 -7.09 12.67 1.11
CA ASN A 74 -7.09 13.50 2.31
C ASN A 74 -6.11 14.68 2.21
N LYS A 75 -4.96 14.49 1.56
CA LYS A 75 -3.87 15.48 1.48
C LYS A 75 -3.18 15.42 0.09
N PRO A 76 -3.91 15.68 -1.01
CA PRO A 76 -3.43 15.45 -2.38
C PRO A 76 -2.13 16.20 -2.71
N THR A 77 -2.01 17.46 -2.32
CA THR A 77 -0.80 18.26 -2.58
C THR A 77 0.45 17.65 -1.95
N LYS A 78 0.34 17.22 -0.67
CA LYS A 78 1.46 16.59 0.04
C LYS A 78 1.77 15.21 -0.52
N PHE A 79 0.74 14.41 -0.80
CA PHE A 79 0.88 13.09 -1.41
C PHE A 79 1.59 13.17 -2.77
N ASN A 80 1.16 14.08 -3.65
CA ASN A 80 1.76 14.27 -4.97
C ASN A 80 3.20 14.76 -4.88
N LYS A 81 3.54 15.59 -3.89
CA LYS A 81 4.93 15.98 -3.65
C LYS A 81 5.79 14.77 -3.29
N ILE A 82 5.32 13.93 -2.35
CA ILE A 82 6.05 12.72 -1.95
C ILE A 82 6.31 11.81 -3.16
N ILE A 83 5.31 11.61 -4.03
CA ILE A 83 5.50 10.84 -5.26
C ILE A 83 6.55 11.48 -6.18
N LYS A 84 6.48 12.80 -6.40
CA LYS A 84 7.43 13.51 -7.26
C LYS A 84 8.86 13.50 -6.72
N ASP A 85 9.03 13.47 -5.41
CA ASP A 85 10.36 13.43 -4.79
C ASP A 85 10.98 12.02 -4.88
N PHE A 86 10.16 10.98 -5.07
CA PHE A 86 10.59 9.58 -5.20
C PHE A 86 10.89 9.15 -6.64
N LEU A 87 10.19 9.73 -7.63
CA LEU A 87 10.39 9.47 -9.05
C LEU A 87 11.61 10.22 -9.60
#